data_AF-A0A2N1Q0U9-F1
#
_entry.id   AF-A0A2N1Q0U9-F1
#
_cell.length_a   1.000
_cell.length_b   1.000
_cell.length_c   1.000
_cell.angle_alpha   90.00
_cell.angle_beta   90.00
_cell.angle_gamma   90.00
#
_symmetry.space_group_name_H-M   'P 1'
#
loop_
_entity.id
_entity.type
_entity.pdbx_description
1 polymer ?
#
loop_
_entity_poly.entity_id
_entity_poly.type
_entity_poly.pdbx_seq_one_letter_code
_entity_poly.pdbx_strand_id
1 'polypeptide(L)'
;CLHDYDIPLYLSHTVTNVKGKDRLEQITIQQVDDQFNPIENTEKVFDVDTLLLSVGLVPDISLFDSLEFTRDPITKSAVVNQYYETSLSGLFVCGNALHVHDLVDFVSVESEKAGKNAQHYILNGRNKSKQTHPINYNKDIRYVVPQLIDFESIEAPIDLSFRVSHKMDKAIFKILQNNQCIMPKVIC
;
A
#
# COMPACT_ATOMS: atom_id res chain seq x y z
N CYS A 1 -12.80 7.07 -23.83
CA CYS A 1 -11.38 7.09 -24.25
C CYS A 1 -11.02 5.90 -25.14
N LEU A 2 -11.09 4.64 -24.66
CA LEU A 2 -10.68 3.49 -25.48
C LEU A 2 -11.48 3.39 -26.78
N HIS A 3 -12.80 3.51 -26.70
CA HIS A 3 -13.69 3.51 -27.87
C HIS A 3 -13.53 4.77 -28.72
N ASP A 4 -13.36 5.93 -28.10
CA ASP A 4 -13.30 7.22 -28.81
C ASP A 4 -12.02 7.38 -29.65
N TYR A 5 -10.96 6.65 -29.31
CA TYR A 5 -9.66 6.67 -29.99
C TYR A 5 -9.28 5.33 -30.62
N ASP A 6 -10.23 4.39 -30.72
CA ASP A 6 -10.03 3.05 -31.28
C ASP A 6 -8.81 2.31 -30.71
N ILE A 7 -8.57 2.45 -29.40
CA ILE A 7 -7.44 1.81 -28.71
C ILE A 7 -7.83 0.35 -28.41
N PRO A 8 -7.11 -0.65 -28.94
CA PRO A 8 -7.42 -2.05 -28.71
C PRO A 8 -7.18 -2.43 -27.24
N LEU A 9 -8.12 -3.17 -26.66
CA LEU A 9 -8.06 -3.65 -25.28
C LEU A 9 -7.93 -5.17 -25.25
N TYR A 10 -6.79 -5.65 -24.75
CA TYR A 10 -6.53 -7.07 -24.52
C TYR A 10 -6.65 -7.39 -23.02
N LEU A 11 -7.83 -7.86 -22.60
CA LEU A 11 -8.05 -8.37 -21.25
C LEU A 11 -7.41 -9.75 -21.07
N SER A 12 -6.96 -10.09 -19.86
CA SER A 12 -6.30 -11.37 -19.55
C SER A 12 -5.09 -11.66 -20.45
N HIS A 13 -4.28 -10.65 -20.75
CA HIS A 13 -2.99 -10.81 -21.42
C HIS A 13 -1.88 -10.12 -20.62
N THR A 14 -0.65 -10.61 -20.75
CA THR A 14 0.55 -9.99 -20.18
C THR A 14 1.67 -9.93 -21.20
N VAL A 15 2.60 -8.99 -21.05
CA VAL A 15 3.83 -8.93 -21.86
C VAL A 15 4.79 -10.02 -21.36
N THR A 16 5.21 -10.92 -22.24
CA THR A 16 6.10 -12.04 -21.90
C THR A 16 7.48 -11.94 -22.56
N ASN A 17 7.61 -11.15 -23.61
CA ASN A 17 8.90 -10.87 -24.22
C ASN A 17 8.98 -9.42 -24.70
N VAL A 18 10.17 -8.84 -24.56
CA VAL A 18 10.52 -7.50 -25.03
C VAL A 18 11.79 -7.61 -25.85
N LYS A 19 11.72 -7.21 -27.12
CA LYS A 19 12.82 -7.35 -28.08
C LYS A 19 13.28 -5.99 -28.59
N GLY A 20 14.59 -5.80 -28.55
CA GLY A 20 15.28 -4.59 -28.96
C GLY A 20 16.65 -4.53 -28.29
N LYS A 21 17.61 -3.85 -28.91
CA LYS A 21 18.94 -3.66 -28.31
C LYS A 21 19.09 -2.23 -27.78
N ASP A 22 19.15 -1.27 -28.70
CA ASP A 22 19.31 0.15 -28.37
C ASP A 22 17.95 0.86 -28.29
N ARG A 23 16.94 0.31 -28.98
CA ARG A 23 15.54 0.77 -28.98
C ARG A 23 14.61 -0.42 -29.00
N LEU A 24 13.41 -0.26 -28.45
CA LEU A 24 12.34 -1.25 -28.58
C LEU A 24 11.97 -1.42 -30.05
N GLU A 25 11.87 -2.68 -30.48
CA GLU A 25 11.48 -3.04 -31.84
C GLU A 25 10.18 -3.85 -31.83
N GLN A 26 9.97 -4.65 -30.77
CA GLN A 26 8.88 -5.61 -30.73
C GLN A 26 8.55 -6.04 -29.30
N ILE A 27 7.28 -6.35 -29.05
CA ILE A 27 6.83 -7.04 -27.84
C ILE A 27 6.05 -8.31 -28.21
N THR A 28 6.06 -9.27 -27.29
CA THR A 28 5.15 -10.42 -27.30
C THR A 28 4.22 -10.33 -26.10
N ILE A 29 2.91 -10.46 -26.33
CA ILE A 29 1.93 -10.70 -25.27
C ILE A 29 1.40 -12.13 -25.35
N GLN A 30 1.01 -12.70 -24.21
CA GLN A 30 0.33 -13.99 -24.12
C GLN A 30 -0.94 -13.85 -23.29
N GLN A 31 -1.93 -14.72 -23.54
CA GLN A 31 -3.06 -14.86 -22.63
C GLN A 31 -2.57 -15.41 -21.28
N VAL A 32 -3.28 -15.08 -20.21
CA VAL A 32 -3.01 -15.63 -18.88
C VAL A 32 -4.21 -16.39 -18.34
N ASP A 33 -3.95 -17.42 -17.54
CA ASP A 33 -4.97 -18.18 -16.82
C ASP A 33 -5.48 -17.43 -15.57
N ASP A 34 -6.39 -18.06 -14.82
CA ASP A 34 -6.97 -17.51 -13.58
C ASP A 34 -5.94 -17.34 -12.44
N GLN A 35 -4.74 -17.90 -12.60
CA GLN A 35 -3.60 -17.75 -11.70
C GLN A 35 -2.55 -16.77 -12.25
N PHE A 36 -2.86 -16.07 -13.34
CA PHE A 36 -1.99 -15.14 -14.06
C PHE A 36 -0.74 -15.79 -14.70
N ASN A 37 -0.75 -17.09 -14.97
CA ASN A 37 0.33 -17.75 -15.70
C ASN A 37 0.13 -17.59 -17.21
N PRO A 38 1.17 -17.28 -17.99
CA PRO A 38 1.11 -17.28 -19.45
C PRO A 38 0.69 -18.63 -20.02
N ILE A 39 -0.23 -18.62 -20.99
CA ILE A 39 -0.68 -19.81 -21.70
C ILE A 39 0.16 -19.96 -22.97
N GLU A 40 0.83 -21.09 -23.11
CA GLU A 40 1.62 -21.43 -24.31
C GLU A 40 0.74 -21.43 -25.57
N ASN A 41 1.31 -21.06 -26.71
CA ASN A 41 0.64 -21.03 -28.02
C ASN A 41 -0.45 -19.94 -28.14
N THR A 42 -0.44 -18.94 -27.25
CA THR A 42 -1.33 -17.76 -27.30
C THR A 42 -0.58 -16.46 -27.60
N GLU A 43 0.67 -16.58 -28.04
CA GLU A 43 1.58 -15.46 -28.31
C GLU A 43 1.02 -14.57 -29.42
N LYS A 44 1.03 -13.26 -29.18
CA LYS A 44 0.81 -12.23 -30.19
C LYS A 44 1.99 -11.31 -30.21
N VAL A 45 2.56 -11.14 -31.38
CA VAL A 45 3.74 -10.32 -31.60
C VAL A 45 3.32 -8.98 -32.19
N PHE A 46 3.82 -7.90 -31.63
CA PHE A 46 3.57 -6.54 -32.09
C PHE A 46 4.89 -5.83 -32.34
N ASP A 47 5.04 -5.30 -33.54
CA ASP A 47 6.13 -4.38 -33.86
C ASP A 47 5.77 -3.01 -33.28
N VAL A 48 6.50 -2.60 -32.25
CA VAL A 48 6.25 -1.37 -31.48
C VAL A 48 7.58 -0.74 -31.10
N ASP A 49 7.56 0.57 -30.92
CA ASP A 49 8.76 1.34 -30.60
C ASP A 49 8.78 1.93 -29.20
N THR A 50 7.65 1.80 -28.49
CA THR A 50 7.43 2.31 -27.13
C THR A 50 6.56 1.33 -26.35
N LEU A 51 6.98 1.02 -25.12
CA LEU A 51 6.20 0.25 -24.15
C LEU A 51 6.03 1.10 -22.88
N LEU A 52 4.80 1.53 -22.62
CA LEU A 52 4.46 2.25 -21.38
C LEU A 52 3.90 1.26 -20.36
N LEU A 53 4.63 1.06 -19.26
CA LEU A 53 4.23 0.17 -18.18
C LEU A 53 3.49 0.96 -17.08
N SER A 54 2.17 0.81 -17.03
CA SER A 54 1.34 1.33 -15.94
C SER A 54 1.13 0.25 -14.87
N VAL A 55 2.21 -0.17 -14.23
CA VAL A 55 2.18 -1.18 -13.16
C VAL A 55 1.84 -0.56 -11.80
N GLY A 56 1.42 -1.40 -10.85
CA GLY A 56 1.12 -0.95 -9.49
C GLY A 56 2.33 -0.32 -8.80
N LEU A 57 2.05 0.61 -7.88
CA LEU A 57 3.06 1.24 -7.05
C LEU A 57 3.42 0.34 -5.86
N VAL A 58 4.68 0.44 -5.44
CA VAL A 58 5.17 -0.11 -4.18
C VAL A 58 5.86 1.04 -3.45
N PRO A 59 5.65 1.19 -2.12
CA PRO A 59 6.39 2.17 -1.35
C PRO A 59 7.91 2.00 -1.54
N ASP A 60 8.60 3.12 -1.79
CA ASP A 60 10.05 3.17 -1.89
C ASP A 60 10.61 4.04 -0.75
N ILE A 61 11.30 3.37 0.17
CA ILE A 61 11.99 3.97 1.31
C ILE A 61 13.48 3.65 1.30
N SER A 62 14.04 3.32 0.13
CA SER A 62 15.45 2.94 -0.04
C SER A 62 16.45 4.00 0.47
N LEU A 63 16.05 5.27 0.46
CA LEU A 63 16.82 6.37 1.05
C LEU A 63 17.17 6.12 2.53
N PHE A 64 16.37 5.33 3.25
CA PHE A 64 16.55 5.03 4.66
C PHE A 64 17.13 3.62 4.93
N ASP A 65 17.72 2.96 3.92
CA ASP A 65 18.29 1.60 4.06
C ASP A 65 19.45 1.52 5.06
N SER A 66 20.13 2.64 5.34
CA SER A 66 21.18 2.72 6.36
C SER A 66 20.65 2.89 7.80
N LEU A 67 19.36 3.15 7.98
CA LEU A 67 18.75 3.36 9.28
C LEU A 67 18.13 2.07 9.81
N GLU A 68 18.28 1.83 11.11
CA GLU A 68 17.71 0.66 11.78
C GLU A 68 16.31 0.97 12.33
N PHE A 69 15.29 0.53 11.60
CA PHE A 69 13.89 0.52 12.04
C PHE A 69 13.16 -0.73 11.51
N THR A 70 12.03 -1.03 12.13
CA THR A 70 11.23 -2.21 11.80
C THR A 70 10.51 -1.99 10.48
N ARG A 71 10.70 -2.90 9.51
CA ARG A 71 10.02 -2.88 8.22
C ARG A 71 8.82 -3.81 8.20
N ASP A 72 7.77 -3.37 7.53
CA ASP A 72 6.58 -4.17 7.25
C ASP A 72 6.84 -4.99 5.97
N PRO A 73 6.83 -6.33 6.03
CA PRO A 73 7.14 -7.17 4.87
C PRO A 73 6.07 -7.09 3.77
N ILE A 74 4.86 -6.62 4.08
CA ILE A 74 3.73 -6.57 3.14
C ILE A 74 3.75 -5.24 2.37
N THR A 75 3.85 -4.11 3.08
CA THR A 75 3.95 -2.79 2.44
C THR A 75 5.35 -2.49 1.92
N LYS A 76 6.37 -3.23 2.40
CA LYS A 76 7.80 -2.98 2.18
C LYS A 76 8.29 -1.64 2.75
N SER A 77 7.47 -0.99 3.57
CA SER A 77 7.80 0.27 4.22
C SER A 77 8.08 0.06 5.72
N ALA A 78 7.97 1.11 6.53
CA ALA A 78 8.11 1.08 7.97
C ALA A 78 6.84 0.55 8.67
N VAL A 79 7.05 -0.16 9.77
CA VAL A 79 6.04 -0.37 10.81
C VAL A 79 5.95 0.92 11.62
N VAL A 80 4.74 1.46 11.76
CA VAL A 80 4.50 2.70 12.51
C VAL A 80 3.42 2.55 13.58
N ASN A 81 3.50 3.41 14.60
CA ASN A 81 2.43 3.61 15.57
C ASN A 81 1.36 4.59 15.04
N GLN A 82 0.33 4.87 15.84
CA GLN A 82 -0.76 5.80 15.48
C GLN A 82 -0.31 7.25 15.21
N TYR A 83 0.94 7.58 15.56
CA TYR A 83 1.53 8.88 15.28
C TYR A 83 2.32 8.93 13.98
N TYR A 84 2.40 7.81 13.26
CA TYR A 84 3.26 7.60 12.09
C TYR A 84 4.77 7.57 12.42
N GLU A 85 5.14 7.39 13.70
CA GLU A 85 6.54 7.21 14.13
C GLU A 85 6.95 5.74 13.97
N THR A 86 8.17 5.52 13.46
CA THR A 86 8.78 4.19 13.33
C THR A 86 9.36 3.72 14.67
N SER A 87 9.99 2.53 14.70
CA SER A 87 10.77 2.11 15.87
C SER A 87 12.05 2.91 16.10
N LEU A 88 12.55 3.61 15.06
CA LEU A 88 13.59 4.61 15.21
C LEU A 88 12.95 5.93 15.65
N SER A 89 13.28 6.36 16.87
CA SER A 89 12.65 7.53 17.46
C SER A 89 12.95 8.81 16.68
N GLY A 90 11.94 9.64 16.47
CA GLY A 90 12.04 10.87 15.69
C GLY A 90 11.99 10.65 14.18
N LEU A 91 11.93 9.39 13.70
CA LEU A 91 11.67 9.08 12.30
C LEU A 91 10.19 8.82 12.09
N PHE A 92 9.56 9.65 11.28
CA PHE A 92 8.15 9.55 10.90
C PHE A 92 8.03 9.26 9.40
N VAL A 93 7.10 8.41 9.00
CA VAL A 93 6.89 8.01 7.60
C VAL A 93 5.41 8.14 7.26
N CYS A 94 5.07 8.75 6.13
CA CYS A 94 3.70 9.00 5.72
C CYS A 94 3.55 9.01 4.18
N GLY A 95 2.31 9.06 3.70
CA GLY A 95 1.98 9.10 2.29
C GLY A 95 2.36 7.81 1.57
N ASN A 96 2.61 7.90 0.27
CA ASN A 96 2.98 6.74 -0.56
C ASN A 96 4.33 6.12 -0.20
N ALA A 97 5.16 6.82 0.59
CA ALA A 97 6.35 6.22 1.19
C ALA A 97 5.99 5.25 2.33
N LEU A 98 4.87 5.44 3.03
CA LEU A 98 4.39 4.52 4.07
C LEU A 98 3.54 3.38 3.47
N HIS A 99 2.51 3.74 2.72
CA HIS A 99 1.63 2.82 2.01
C HIS A 99 0.93 3.54 0.85
N VAL A 100 0.54 2.80 -0.17
CA VAL A 100 -0.03 3.41 -1.39
C VAL A 100 -1.47 3.86 -1.14
N HIS A 101 -1.69 5.17 -1.26
CA HIS A 101 -3.00 5.78 -1.36
C HIS A 101 -3.41 5.93 -2.82
N ASP A 102 -4.68 5.71 -3.10
CA ASP A 102 -5.22 5.84 -4.47
C ASP A 102 -5.50 7.32 -4.84
N LEU A 103 -5.71 8.20 -3.84
CA LEU A 103 -5.99 9.63 -4.02
C LEU A 103 -4.97 10.50 -3.28
N VAL A 104 -4.57 11.60 -3.93
CA VAL A 104 -3.61 12.58 -3.37
C VAL A 104 -4.13 13.28 -2.12
N ASP A 105 -5.45 13.40 -1.97
CA ASP A 105 -6.10 13.98 -0.79
C ASP A 105 -5.73 13.19 0.47
N PHE A 106 -5.77 11.86 0.41
CA PHE A 106 -5.43 11.01 1.57
C PHE A 106 -3.94 11.05 1.89
N VAL A 107 -3.07 11.13 0.88
CA VAL A 107 -1.64 11.39 1.08
C VAL A 107 -1.44 12.69 1.85
N SER A 108 -2.16 13.75 1.47
CA SER A 108 -2.01 15.07 2.08
C SER A 108 -2.50 15.09 3.53
N VAL A 109 -3.68 14.51 3.81
CA VAL A 109 -4.25 14.41 5.15
C VAL A 109 -3.37 13.57 6.09
N GLU A 110 -2.84 12.44 5.60
CA GLU A 110 -1.93 11.59 6.37
C GLU A 110 -0.60 12.32 6.67
N SER A 111 -0.06 13.01 5.67
CA SER A 111 1.19 13.76 5.81
C SER A 111 1.07 14.93 6.79
N GLU A 112 -0.06 15.63 6.79
CA GLU A 112 -0.33 16.71 7.74
C GLU A 112 -0.33 16.19 9.19
N LYS A 113 -0.94 15.02 9.42
CA LYS A 113 -0.96 14.38 10.75
C LYS A 113 0.45 13.97 11.18
N ALA A 114 1.21 13.31 10.30
CA ALA A 114 2.59 12.94 10.58
C ALA A 114 3.47 14.17 10.91
N GLY A 115 3.30 15.28 10.15
CA GLY A 115 4.00 16.54 10.41
C GLY A 115 3.65 17.15 11.78
N LYS A 116 2.36 17.16 12.15
CA LYS A 116 1.91 17.61 13.48
C LYS A 116 2.49 16.75 14.60
N ASN A 117 2.55 15.44 14.43
CA ASN A 117 3.14 14.52 15.40
C ASN A 117 4.65 14.70 15.53
N ALA A 118 5.36 14.91 14.42
CA ALA A 118 6.78 15.24 14.44
C ALA A 118 7.05 16.58 15.13
N GLN A 119 6.21 17.60 14.90
CA GLN A 119 6.29 18.86 15.64
C GLN A 119 6.08 18.65 17.14
N HIS A 120 5.04 17.90 17.53
CA HIS A 120 4.76 17.59 18.92
C HIS A 120 5.94 16.86 19.59
N TYR A 121 6.54 15.89 18.90
CA TYR A 121 7.72 15.17 19.37
C TYR A 121 8.90 16.10 19.67
N ILE A 122 9.16 17.10 18.81
CA ILE A 122 10.25 18.07 19.02
C ILE A 122 9.96 18.97 20.23
N LEU A 123 8.71 19.43 20.39
CA LEU A 123 8.34 20.39 21.43
C LEU A 123 8.22 19.75 22.82
N ASN A 124 7.63 18.57 22.90
CA ASN A 124 7.29 17.91 24.17
C ASN A 124 8.22 16.73 24.50
N GLY A 125 9.10 16.38 23.57
CA GLY A 125 9.95 15.22 23.66
C GLY A 125 9.19 13.92 23.39
N ARG A 126 9.86 12.80 23.70
CA ARG A 126 9.36 11.46 23.45
C ARG A 126 8.20 11.13 24.41
N ASN A 127 7.09 10.61 23.88
CA ASN A 127 6.11 9.89 24.70
C ASN A 127 6.80 8.70 25.39
N LYS A 128 6.74 8.68 26.73
CA LYS A 128 7.54 7.75 27.55
C LYS A 128 7.06 6.31 27.47
N SER A 129 5.80 6.08 27.09
CA SER A 129 5.26 4.74 26.87
C SER A 129 5.83 4.13 25.59
N LYS A 130 6.37 2.91 25.70
CA LYS A 130 6.68 2.04 24.55
C LYS A 130 5.78 0.81 24.51
N GLN A 131 4.69 0.79 25.27
CA GLN A 131 3.77 -0.35 25.28
C GLN A 131 2.85 -0.26 24.07
N THR A 132 3.42 -0.51 22.90
CA THR A 132 2.67 -0.62 21.66
C THR A 132 2.09 -2.02 21.51
N HIS A 133 0.84 -2.09 21.09
CA HIS A 133 0.14 -3.34 20.80
C HIS A 133 -0.09 -3.47 19.30
N PRO A 134 0.16 -4.65 18.70
CA PRO A 134 -0.09 -4.87 17.29
C PRO A 134 -1.58 -4.95 16.98
N ILE A 135 -1.98 -4.37 15.85
CA ILE A 135 -3.31 -4.56 15.29
C ILE A 135 -3.32 -5.87 14.50
N ASN A 136 -4.09 -6.84 14.99
CA ASN A 136 -4.31 -8.10 14.30
C ASN A 136 -5.52 -7.99 13.36
N TYR A 137 -5.44 -8.65 12.22
CA TYR A 137 -6.49 -8.67 11.21
C TYR A 137 -6.63 -10.07 10.59
N ASN A 138 -7.78 -10.34 9.96
CA ASN A 138 -8.04 -11.64 9.33
C ASN A 138 -7.49 -11.68 7.88
N LYS A 139 -7.62 -12.83 7.21
CA LYS A 139 -7.14 -13.04 5.84
C LYS A 139 -7.78 -12.14 4.76
N ASP A 140 -8.89 -11.47 5.06
CA ASP A 140 -9.60 -10.61 4.11
C ASP A 140 -8.98 -9.20 4.05
N ILE A 141 -8.15 -8.86 5.05
CA ILE A 141 -7.33 -7.66 5.11
C ILE A 141 -5.89 -8.05 4.80
N ARG A 142 -5.27 -7.35 3.85
CA ARG A 142 -3.87 -7.55 3.46
C ARG A 142 -2.90 -6.90 4.45
N TYR A 143 -3.19 -5.67 4.86
CA TYR A 143 -2.44 -4.91 5.86
C TYR A 143 -3.30 -3.79 6.47
N VAL A 144 -2.84 -3.26 7.60
CA VAL A 144 -3.41 -2.10 8.30
C VAL A 144 -2.31 -1.08 8.59
N VAL A 145 -2.67 0.20 8.61
CA VAL A 145 -1.81 1.32 9.01
C VAL A 145 -2.61 2.22 9.96
N PRO A 146 -2.08 2.57 11.14
CA PRO A 146 -0.84 2.06 11.75
C PRO A 146 -0.90 0.56 12.05
N GLN A 147 0.25 -0.08 12.18
CA GLN A 147 0.36 -1.48 12.60
C GLN A 147 0.37 -1.60 14.14
N LEU A 148 0.76 -0.54 14.82
CA LEU A 148 0.94 -0.48 16.27
C LEU A 148 0.08 0.62 16.90
N ILE A 149 -0.44 0.37 18.09
CA ILE A 149 -1.15 1.36 18.90
C ILE A 149 -0.52 1.44 20.29
N ASP A 150 -0.14 2.64 20.72
CA ASP A 150 0.13 2.93 22.14
C ASP A 150 -1.18 3.37 22.83
N PHE A 151 -1.69 2.55 23.74
CA PHE A 151 -2.93 2.82 24.48
C PHE A 151 -2.75 3.79 25.65
N GLU A 152 -1.51 4.03 26.12
CA GLU A 152 -1.26 4.89 27.27
C GLU A 152 -1.43 6.38 26.93
N SER A 153 -1.38 6.72 25.64
CA SER A 153 -1.31 8.09 25.15
C SER A 153 -2.47 8.45 24.20
N ILE A 154 -3.67 7.88 24.36
CA ILE A 154 -4.79 8.16 23.43
C ILE A 154 -5.44 9.51 23.77
N GLU A 155 -5.06 10.56 23.04
CA GLU A 155 -5.65 11.91 23.16
C GLU A 155 -6.72 12.21 22.09
N ALA A 156 -6.75 11.43 21.01
CA ALA A 156 -7.64 11.61 19.86
C ALA A 156 -8.10 10.26 19.27
N PRO A 157 -9.19 10.25 18.46
CA PRO A 157 -9.56 9.06 17.70
C PRO A 157 -8.40 8.56 16.83
N ILE A 158 -8.23 7.24 16.78
CA ILE A 158 -7.21 6.60 15.96
C ILE A 158 -7.80 6.36 14.57
N ASP A 159 -7.15 6.91 13.56
CA ASP A 159 -7.48 6.61 12.16
C ASP A 159 -6.77 5.33 11.72
N LEU A 160 -7.55 4.39 11.18
CA LEU A 160 -7.04 3.14 10.61
C LEU A 160 -7.28 3.15 9.10
N SER A 161 -6.20 3.00 8.36
CA SER A 161 -6.22 2.66 6.94
C SER A 161 -5.98 1.16 6.78
N PHE A 162 -6.59 0.55 5.76
CA PHE A 162 -6.35 -0.86 5.47
C PHE A 162 -6.53 -1.15 3.98
N ARG A 163 -5.86 -2.20 3.50
CA ARG A 163 -6.04 -2.73 2.14
C ARG A 163 -6.68 -4.10 2.24
N VAL A 164 -7.75 -4.34 1.48
CA VAL A 164 -8.37 -5.66 1.36
C VAL A 164 -7.49 -6.61 0.53
N SER A 165 -7.54 -7.91 0.80
CA SER A 165 -6.77 -8.92 0.07
C SER A 165 -7.42 -9.31 -1.27
N HIS A 166 -8.72 -9.08 -1.41
CA HIS A 166 -9.50 -9.38 -2.62
C HIS A 166 -10.72 -8.47 -2.72
N LYS A 167 -11.31 -8.40 -3.91
CA LYS A 167 -12.54 -7.63 -4.14
C LYS A 167 -13.72 -8.31 -3.45
N MET A 168 -14.56 -7.53 -2.78
CA MET A 168 -15.78 -7.96 -2.12
C MET A 168 -16.91 -7.01 -2.50
N ASP A 169 -18.06 -7.56 -2.93
CA ASP A 169 -19.22 -6.72 -3.28
C ASP A 169 -20.01 -6.30 -2.02
N LYS A 170 -20.00 -7.13 -0.97
CA LYS A 170 -20.64 -6.83 0.32
C LYS A 170 -19.78 -7.36 1.45
N ALA A 171 -19.57 -6.55 2.48
CA ALA A 171 -18.79 -6.95 3.65
C ALA A 171 -19.30 -6.29 4.93
N ILE A 172 -18.98 -6.89 6.08
CA ILE A 172 -19.14 -6.26 7.39
C ILE A 172 -17.76 -6.06 7.99
N PHE A 173 -17.34 -4.81 8.11
CA PHE A 173 -16.13 -4.45 8.82
C PHE A 173 -16.40 -4.40 10.32
N LYS A 174 -15.54 -5.05 11.12
CA LYS A 174 -15.64 -5.05 12.58
C LYS A 174 -14.28 -4.72 13.19
N ILE A 175 -14.27 -3.81 14.17
CA ILE A 175 -13.16 -3.65 15.09
C ILE A 175 -13.51 -4.36 16.40
N LEU A 176 -12.59 -5.19 16.87
CA LEU A 176 -12.72 -5.92 18.13
C LEU A 176 -11.64 -5.49 19.11
N GLN A 177 -12.02 -5.38 20.39
CA GLN A 177 -11.10 -5.22 21.51
C GLN A 177 -11.45 -6.29 22.54
N ASN A 178 -10.47 -7.11 22.95
CA ASN A 178 -10.69 -8.24 23.87
C ASN A 178 -11.87 -9.14 23.46
N ASN A 179 -11.96 -9.47 22.17
CA ASN A 179 -13.06 -10.23 21.53
C ASN A 179 -14.45 -9.57 21.57
N GLN A 180 -14.58 -8.36 22.09
CA GLN A 180 -15.81 -7.58 22.03
C GLN A 180 -15.83 -6.69 20.79
N CYS A 181 -16.92 -6.74 20.02
CA CYS A 181 -17.12 -5.87 18.87
C CYS A 181 -17.40 -4.43 19.34
N ILE A 182 -16.47 -3.51 19.05
CA ILE A 182 -16.58 -2.10 19.44
C ILE A 182 -17.06 -1.21 18.30
N MET A 183 -16.88 -1.63 17.04
CA MET A 183 -17.37 -0.90 15.87
C MET A 183 -17.74 -1.85 14.74
N PRO A 184 -19.03 -1.98 14.38
CA PRO A 184 -19.47 -2.63 13.15
C PRO A 184 -19.80 -1.59 12.06
N LYS A 185 -19.40 -1.84 10.83
CA LYS A 185 -19.78 -1.04 9.65
C LYS A 185 -20.10 -1.96 8.47
N VAL A 186 -21.27 -1.77 7.87
CA VAL A 186 -21.65 -2.46 6.63
C VAL A 186 -21.01 -1.71 5.46
N ILE A 187 -20.32 -2.46 4.60
CA ILE A 187 -19.77 -1.98 3.33
C ILE A 187 -20.65 -2.61 2.24
N CYS A 188 -21.45 -1.75 1.60
CA CYS A 188 -22.40 -2.09 0.54
C CYS A 188 -21.85 -1.73 -0.84
#